data_AF-A0AAU1AL88-F1
#
_entry.id   AF-A0AAU1AL88-F1
#
_cell.length_a   1.000
_cell.length_b   1.000
_cell.length_c   1.000
_cell.angle_alpha   90.00
_cell.angle_beta   90.00
_cell.angle_gamma   90.00
#
_symmetry.space_group_name_H-M   'P 1'
#
loop_
_entity.id
_entity.type
_entity.pdbx_description
1 polymer ?
#
loop_
_entity_poly.entity_id
_entity_poly.type
_entity_poly.pdbx_seq_one_letter_code
_entity_poly.pdbx_strand_id
1 'polypeptide(L)'
;MAHLRALKTERRHGRTYAEGLAEYVDFALGLMRQKEFPDRLITVMRERYSGAAAVARMRSAMQAYAMEAYGLTDEQLVAMVYAPFTEKGLHLDRYLSNEQPDLVSATETIHELLAEDVAPPAGDVAALADRLQRVAGLTLAQLRLLYHSSLRLPSTTPVKGELIDAILEGDPHKKVVLSL
;
A
#
# COMPACT_ATOMS: atom_id res chain seq x y z
N MET A 1 -2.35 8.75 1.97
CA MET A 1 -3.28 7.67 2.38
C MET A 1 -4.44 7.45 1.40
N ALA A 2 -5.13 8.49 0.92
CA ALA A 2 -6.27 8.34 -0.02
C ALA A 2 -5.95 7.48 -1.26
N HIS A 3 -4.83 7.74 -1.93
CA HIS A 3 -4.40 7.02 -3.13
C HIS A 3 -4.17 5.53 -2.87
N LEU A 4 -3.38 5.18 -1.84
CA LEU A 4 -3.11 3.78 -1.47
C LEU A 4 -4.38 3.03 -1.04
N ARG A 5 -5.31 3.70 -0.35
CA ARG A 5 -6.61 3.10 0.00
C ARG A 5 -7.46 2.82 -1.23
N ALA A 6 -7.48 3.74 -2.18
CA ALA A 6 -8.18 3.58 -3.45
C ALA A 6 -7.55 2.47 -4.31
N LEU A 7 -6.21 2.39 -4.40
CA LEU A 7 -5.50 1.28 -5.04
C LEU A 7 -5.81 -0.07 -4.39
N LYS A 8 -5.84 -0.13 -3.04
CA LYS A 8 -6.19 -1.36 -2.32
C LYS A 8 -7.61 -1.82 -2.61
N THR A 9 -8.54 -0.87 -2.65
CA THR A 9 -9.94 -1.13 -2.99
C THR A 9 -10.06 -1.68 -4.41
N GLU A 10 -9.35 -1.07 -5.36
CA GLU A 10 -9.33 -1.50 -6.75
C GLU A 10 -8.74 -2.91 -6.91
N ARG A 11 -7.51 -3.09 -6.45
CA ARG A 11 -6.71 -4.26 -6.76
C ARG A 11 -7.01 -5.46 -5.86
N ARG A 12 -7.20 -5.23 -4.56
CA ARG A 12 -7.42 -6.31 -3.58
C ARG A 12 -8.90 -6.58 -3.30
N HIS A 13 -9.81 -5.63 -3.51
CA HIS A 13 -11.23 -5.84 -3.23
C HIS A 13 -12.08 -5.95 -4.51
N GLY A 14 -11.50 -5.80 -5.70
CA GLY A 14 -12.22 -5.92 -6.97
C GLY A 14 -13.29 -4.85 -7.18
N ARG A 15 -13.24 -3.78 -6.37
CA ARG A 15 -14.12 -2.61 -6.46
C ARG A 15 -13.45 -1.57 -7.34
N THR A 16 -14.07 -0.41 -7.53
CA THR A 16 -13.45 0.67 -8.31
C THR A 16 -12.52 1.52 -7.45
N TYR A 17 -11.50 2.10 -8.09
CA TYR A 17 -10.66 3.13 -7.45
C TYR A 17 -11.50 4.32 -6.93
N ALA A 18 -12.55 4.70 -7.67
CA ALA A 18 -13.45 5.80 -7.30
C ALA A 18 -14.19 5.52 -5.97
N GLU A 19 -14.67 4.30 -5.76
CA GLU A 19 -15.30 3.90 -4.49
C GLU A 19 -14.32 4.01 -3.31
N GLY A 20 -13.10 3.48 -3.46
CA GLY A 20 -12.10 3.55 -2.39
C GLY A 20 -11.67 4.99 -2.07
N LEU A 21 -11.62 5.86 -3.08
CA LEU A 21 -11.36 7.29 -2.89
C LEU A 21 -12.54 7.99 -2.22
N ALA A 22 -13.77 7.69 -2.61
CA ALA A 22 -14.98 8.27 -2.03
C ALA A 22 -15.09 7.96 -0.53
N GLU A 23 -14.83 6.71 -0.11
CA GLU A 23 -14.84 6.35 1.31
C GLU A 23 -13.81 7.14 2.14
N TYR A 24 -12.63 7.39 1.57
CA TYR A 24 -11.63 8.21 2.23
C TYR A 24 -12.09 9.67 2.35
N VAL A 25 -12.69 10.21 1.29
CA VAL A 25 -13.22 11.58 1.27
C VAL A 25 -14.34 11.72 2.31
N ASP A 26 -15.28 10.79 2.38
CA ASP A 26 -16.36 10.82 3.37
C ASP A 26 -15.84 10.73 4.80
N PHE A 27 -14.84 9.88 5.07
CA PHE A 27 -14.15 9.84 6.35
C PHE A 27 -13.51 11.18 6.71
N ALA A 28 -12.78 11.79 5.78
CA ALA A 28 -12.13 13.09 5.99
C ALA A 28 -13.15 14.21 6.24
N LEU A 29 -14.26 14.23 5.49
CA LEU A 29 -15.35 15.20 5.68
C LEU A 29 -16.03 15.01 7.04
N GLY A 30 -16.17 13.76 7.51
CA GLY A 30 -16.64 13.46 8.86
C GLY A 30 -15.73 14.06 9.94
N LEU A 31 -14.41 13.90 9.81
CA LEU A 31 -13.44 14.50 10.73
C LEU A 31 -13.46 16.03 10.70
N MET A 32 -13.61 16.64 9.53
CA MET A 32 -13.72 18.10 9.40
C MET A 32 -14.95 18.64 10.14
N ARG A 33 -16.10 17.96 10.03
CA ARG A 33 -17.32 18.31 10.78
C ARG A 33 -17.11 18.17 12.28
N GLN A 34 -16.49 17.07 12.72
CA GLN A 34 -16.20 16.85 14.14
C GLN A 34 -15.27 17.92 14.72
N LYS A 35 -14.34 18.44 13.91
CA LYS A 35 -13.43 19.53 14.30
C LYS A 35 -13.99 20.92 14.01
N GLU A 36 -15.28 21.03 13.72
CA GLU A 36 -16.00 22.30 13.51
C GLU A 36 -15.37 23.19 12.42
N PHE A 37 -14.84 22.56 11.36
CA PHE A 37 -14.35 23.31 10.21
C PHE A 37 -15.51 24.08 9.55
N PRO A 38 -15.28 25.32 9.07
CA PRO A 38 -16.31 26.07 8.36
C PRO A 38 -16.93 25.29 7.19
N ASP A 39 -18.26 25.31 7.05
CA ASP A 39 -18.99 24.58 6.01
C ASP A 39 -18.48 24.87 4.60
N ARG A 40 -18.07 26.11 4.33
CA ARG A 40 -17.46 26.49 3.05
C ARG A 40 -16.24 25.63 2.70
N LEU A 41 -15.40 25.28 3.69
CA LEU A 41 -14.21 24.46 3.47
C LEU A 41 -14.58 22.99 3.26
N ILE A 42 -15.62 22.50 3.93
CA ILE A 42 -16.16 21.16 3.74
C ILE A 42 -16.73 21.02 2.32
N THR A 43 -17.47 22.02 1.83
CA THR A 43 -17.99 22.04 0.46
C THR A 43 -16.88 22.08 -0.57
N VAL A 44 -15.89 22.97 -0.42
CA VAL A 44 -14.72 23.04 -1.31
C VAL A 44 -13.96 21.71 -1.34
N MET A 45 -13.79 21.06 -0.19
CA MET A 45 -13.16 19.75 -0.11
C MET A 45 -13.98 18.69 -0.85
N ARG A 46 -15.31 18.66 -0.69
CA ARG A 46 -16.18 17.72 -1.40
C ARG A 46 -16.12 17.91 -2.91
N GLU A 47 -16.24 19.14 -3.38
CA GLU A 47 -16.24 19.48 -4.81
C GLU A 47 -14.94 19.08 -5.50
N ARG A 48 -13.80 19.22 -4.80
CA ARG A 48 -12.48 18.83 -5.31
C ARG A 48 -12.41 17.36 -5.75
N TYR A 49 -13.17 16.47 -5.13
CA TYR A 49 -13.17 15.03 -5.43
C TYR A 49 -14.43 14.56 -6.18
N SER A 50 -15.32 15.49 -6.56
CA SER A 50 -16.60 15.15 -7.19
C SER A 50 -16.45 14.85 -8.68
N GLY A 51 -17.00 13.70 -9.10
CA GLY A 51 -17.11 13.28 -10.50
C GLY A 51 -15.87 12.57 -11.06
N ALA A 52 -16.09 11.83 -12.15
CA ALA A 52 -15.08 10.95 -12.75
C ALA A 52 -13.80 11.70 -13.18
N ALA A 53 -13.95 12.92 -13.71
CA ALA A 53 -12.81 13.74 -14.11
C ALA A 53 -11.93 14.14 -12.92
N ALA A 54 -12.51 14.43 -11.75
CA ALA A 54 -11.75 14.73 -10.54
C ALA A 54 -10.99 13.51 -10.03
N VAL A 55 -11.62 12.33 -10.04
CA VAL A 55 -10.99 11.05 -9.69
C VAL A 55 -9.79 10.76 -10.59
N ALA A 56 -9.94 10.91 -11.91
CA ALA A 56 -8.87 10.69 -12.87
C ALA A 56 -7.69 11.66 -12.67
N ARG A 57 -7.98 12.95 -12.50
CA ARG A 57 -6.94 13.96 -12.19
C ARG A 57 -6.21 13.64 -10.89
N MET A 58 -6.93 13.23 -9.85
CA MET A 58 -6.33 12.86 -8.56
C MET A 58 -5.44 11.62 -8.70
N ARG A 59 -5.89 10.58 -9.41
CA ARG A 59 -5.07 9.39 -9.67
C ARG A 59 -3.76 9.76 -10.37
N SER A 60 -3.84 10.52 -11.47
CA SER A 60 -2.67 10.96 -12.23
C SER A 60 -1.74 11.84 -11.39
N ALA A 61 -2.26 12.81 -10.64
CA ALA A 61 -1.46 13.67 -9.77
C ALA A 61 -0.74 12.89 -8.66
N MET A 62 -1.40 11.88 -8.07
CA MET A 62 -0.79 11.06 -7.02
C MET A 62 0.27 10.10 -7.58
N GLN A 63 0.06 9.57 -8.79
CA GLN A 63 1.06 8.75 -9.48
C GLN A 63 2.30 9.59 -9.85
N ALA A 64 2.11 10.79 -10.39
CA ALA A 64 3.20 11.71 -10.68
C ALA A 64 3.96 12.08 -9.39
N TYR A 65 3.24 12.42 -8.32
CA TYR A 65 3.84 12.73 -7.03
C TYR A 65 4.63 11.54 -6.45
N ALA A 66 4.12 10.31 -6.54
CA ALA A 66 4.83 9.13 -6.05
C ALA A 66 6.16 8.92 -6.78
N MET A 67 6.17 9.13 -8.10
CA MET A 67 7.37 9.06 -8.90
C MET A 67 8.34 10.20 -8.57
N GLU A 68 7.88 11.45 -8.57
CA GLU A 68 8.73 12.64 -8.37
C GLU A 68 9.32 12.72 -6.95
N ALA A 69 8.53 12.39 -5.94
CA ALA A 69 8.94 12.53 -4.53
C ALA A 69 9.65 11.28 -4.00
N TYR A 70 9.32 10.08 -4.49
CA TYR A 70 9.81 8.82 -3.93
C TYR A 70 10.42 7.86 -4.94
N GLY A 71 10.40 8.18 -6.24
CA GLY A 71 10.86 7.28 -7.30
C GLY A 71 10.03 6.01 -7.44
N LEU A 72 8.79 5.98 -6.92
CA LEU A 72 7.94 4.81 -6.91
C LEU A 72 7.01 4.78 -8.13
N THR A 73 7.01 3.66 -8.84
CA THR A 73 6.09 3.41 -9.96
C THR A 73 4.71 2.96 -9.48
N ASP A 74 3.70 3.06 -10.33
CA ASP A 74 2.36 2.50 -10.03
C ASP A 74 2.42 0.99 -9.78
N GLU A 75 3.25 0.24 -10.53
CA GLU A 75 3.47 -1.19 -10.33
C GLU A 75 4.01 -1.50 -8.92
N GLN A 76 4.98 -0.71 -8.44
CA GLN A 76 5.54 -0.84 -7.10
C GLN A 76 4.54 -0.48 -6.00
N LEU A 77 3.73 0.57 -6.21
CA LEU A 77 2.65 0.91 -5.27
C LEU A 77 1.59 -0.19 -5.21
N VAL A 78 1.27 -0.83 -6.33
CA VAL A 78 0.36 -1.98 -6.37
C VAL A 78 0.97 -3.15 -5.60
N ALA A 79 2.25 -3.50 -5.83
CA ALA A 79 2.94 -4.53 -5.06
C ALA A 79 2.92 -4.22 -3.55
N MET A 80 3.18 -2.98 -3.14
CA MET A 80 3.09 -2.58 -1.72
C MET A 80 1.69 -2.78 -1.12
N VAL A 81 0.65 -2.51 -1.90
CA VAL A 81 -0.76 -2.63 -1.46
C VAL A 81 -1.21 -4.08 -1.33
N TYR A 82 -0.70 -4.98 -2.19
CA TYR A 82 -0.89 -6.42 -2.03
C TYR A 82 -0.06 -6.98 -0.87
N ALA A 83 1.14 -6.43 -0.62
CA ALA A 83 2.15 -6.98 0.26
C ALA A 83 2.44 -8.48 -0.04
N PRO A 84 2.74 -8.84 -1.30
CA PRO A 84 2.79 -10.23 -1.73
C PRO A 84 3.96 -11.00 -1.11
N PHE A 85 5.00 -10.29 -0.67
CA PHE A 85 6.23 -10.89 -0.15
C PHE A 85 6.30 -10.89 1.38
N THR A 86 5.22 -10.58 2.09
CA THR A 86 5.18 -10.63 3.57
C THR A 86 4.52 -11.91 4.07
N GLU A 87 4.70 -12.24 5.35
CA GLU A 87 4.00 -13.36 6.01
C GLU A 87 4.15 -14.68 5.24
N LYS A 88 5.39 -15.02 4.86
CA LYS A 88 5.72 -16.20 4.04
C LYS A 88 4.97 -16.25 2.71
N GLY A 89 4.69 -15.07 2.13
CA GLY A 89 4.05 -14.96 0.82
C GLY A 89 2.53 -15.15 0.85
N LEU A 90 1.86 -14.85 1.97
CA LEU A 90 0.41 -15.04 2.14
C LEU A 90 -0.45 -14.44 1.01
N HIS A 91 0.03 -13.38 0.35
CA HIS A 91 -0.67 -12.69 -0.73
C HIS A 91 -0.01 -12.87 -2.11
N LEU A 92 1.00 -13.72 -2.21
CA LEU A 92 1.79 -13.92 -3.43
C LEU A 92 0.93 -14.47 -4.58
N ASP A 93 0.25 -15.61 -4.39
CA ASP A 93 -0.55 -16.26 -5.43
C ASP A 93 -1.56 -15.31 -6.07
N ARG A 94 -2.23 -14.53 -5.22
CA ARG A 94 -3.25 -13.57 -5.66
C ARG A 94 -2.62 -12.41 -6.43
N TYR A 95 -1.48 -11.89 -5.96
CA TYR A 95 -0.76 -10.84 -6.65
C TYR A 95 -0.26 -11.31 -8.02
N LEU A 96 0.35 -12.51 -8.10
CA LEU A 96 0.83 -13.06 -9.37
C LEU A 96 -0.33 -13.26 -10.35
N SER A 97 -1.42 -13.88 -9.91
CA SER A 97 -2.60 -14.11 -10.76
C SER A 97 -3.19 -12.84 -11.37
N ASN A 98 -3.18 -11.74 -10.60
CA ASN A 98 -3.83 -10.49 -11.00
C ASN A 98 -2.89 -9.52 -11.73
N GLU A 99 -1.62 -9.44 -11.32
CA GLU A 99 -0.72 -8.38 -11.74
C GLU A 99 0.52 -8.90 -12.49
N GLN A 100 0.88 -10.18 -12.35
CA GLN A 100 2.04 -10.81 -13.00
C GLN A 100 1.71 -12.25 -13.46
N PRO A 101 0.70 -12.44 -14.33
CA PRO A 101 0.15 -13.76 -14.66
C PRO A 101 1.17 -14.71 -15.31
N ASP A 102 2.18 -14.16 -15.97
CA ASP A 102 3.31 -14.88 -16.55
C ASP A 102 4.23 -15.54 -15.50
N LEU A 103 4.20 -15.06 -14.26
CA LEU A 103 5.01 -15.59 -13.16
C LEU A 103 4.28 -16.64 -12.31
N VAL A 104 3.01 -16.91 -12.57
CA VAL A 104 2.21 -17.87 -11.77
C VAL A 104 2.82 -19.27 -11.79
N SER A 105 3.39 -19.71 -12.91
CA SER A 105 4.08 -21.02 -12.98
C SER A 105 5.38 -21.09 -12.19
N ALA A 106 5.95 -19.94 -11.80
CA ALA A 106 7.18 -19.84 -11.03
C ALA A 106 6.94 -19.65 -9.51
N THR A 107 5.69 -19.75 -9.05
CA THR A 107 5.30 -19.47 -7.66
C THR A 107 6.14 -20.23 -6.63
N GLU A 108 6.32 -21.54 -6.80
CA GLU A 108 7.13 -22.36 -5.87
C GLU A 108 8.59 -21.89 -5.85
N THR A 109 9.18 -21.63 -7.03
CA THR A 109 10.54 -21.08 -7.15
C THR A 109 10.67 -19.70 -6.50
N ILE A 110 9.63 -18.86 -6.55
CA ILE A 110 9.61 -17.56 -5.85
C ILE A 110 9.63 -17.79 -4.34
N HIS A 111 8.84 -18.73 -3.81
CA HIS A 111 8.86 -19.07 -2.39
C HIS A 111 10.23 -19.58 -1.94
N GLU A 112 10.86 -20.48 -2.70
CA GLU A 112 12.21 -20.98 -2.43
C GLU A 112 13.24 -19.83 -2.43
N LEU A 113 13.23 -19.00 -3.47
CA LEU A 113 14.12 -17.85 -3.62
C LEU A 113 14.03 -16.87 -2.44
N LEU A 114 12.82 -16.67 -1.90
CA LEU A 114 12.55 -15.76 -0.77
C LEU A 114 12.79 -16.39 0.59
N ALA A 115 12.69 -17.72 0.71
CA ALA A 115 12.92 -18.46 1.95
C ALA A 115 14.41 -18.76 2.20
N GLU A 116 15.20 -18.89 1.13
CA GLU A 116 16.62 -19.18 1.22
C GLU A 116 17.45 -17.92 1.42
N ASP A 117 18.38 -17.95 2.38
CA ASP A 117 19.38 -16.88 2.59
C ASP A 117 20.74 -17.26 2.00
N VAL A 118 20.74 -18.11 0.97
CA VAL A 118 21.95 -18.69 0.37
C VAL A 118 22.34 -17.93 -0.91
N ALA A 119 23.47 -18.36 -1.48
CA ALA A 119 24.24 -17.79 -2.59
C ALA A 119 23.44 -17.10 -3.70
N PRO A 120 24.03 -16.12 -4.42
CA PRO A 120 23.35 -15.38 -5.47
C PRO A 120 22.68 -16.33 -6.48
N PRO A 121 21.42 -16.07 -6.86
CA PRO A 121 20.74 -16.90 -7.84
C PRO A 121 21.48 -16.86 -9.17
N ALA A 122 21.43 -17.96 -9.92
CA ALA A 122 22.09 -18.11 -11.22
C ALA A 122 21.08 -18.47 -12.31
N GLY A 123 21.43 -18.16 -13.56
CA GLY A 123 20.60 -18.47 -14.73
C GLY A 123 19.21 -17.83 -14.65
N ASP A 124 18.18 -18.62 -14.93
CA ASP A 124 16.79 -18.14 -14.98
C ASP A 124 16.29 -17.63 -13.62
N VAL A 125 16.80 -18.18 -12.51
CA VAL A 125 16.45 -17.73 -11.15
C VAL A 125 16.98 -16.30 -10.90
N ALA A 126 18.10 -15.91 -11.50
CA ALA A 126 18.62 -14.55 -11.39
C ALA A 126 17.71 -13.54 -12.12
N ALA A 127 17.25 -13.90 -13.32
CA ALA A 127 16.31 -13.07 -14.07
C ALA A 127 14.96 -12.91 -13.34
N LEU A 128 14.50 -13.99 -12.68
CA LEU A 128 13.34 -13.95 -11.81
C LEU A 128 13.55 -13.02 -10.61
N ALA A 129 14.68 -13.12 -9.92
CA ALA A 129 15.02 -12.23 -8.81
C ALA A 129 15.04 -10.75 -9.25
N ASP A 130 15.64 -10.43 -10.39
CA ASP A 130 15.65 -9.08 -10.95
C ASP A 130 14.24 -8.60 -11.32
N ARG A 131 13.38 -9.49 -11.82
CA ARG A 131 11.96 -9.17 -12.06
C ARG A 131 11.26 -8.82 -10.75
N LEU A 132 11.40 -9.63 -9.70
CA LEU A 132 10.80 -9.38 -8.38
C LEU A 132 11.28 -8.05 -7.77
N GLN A 133 12.58 -7.79 -7.85
CA GLN A 133 13.16 -6.55 -7.33
C GLN A 133 12.58 -5.31 -8.03
N ARG A 134 12.44 -5.37 -9.36
CA ARG A 134 11.89 -4.25 -10.14
C ARG A 134 10.43 -3.95 -9.82
N VAL A 135 9.59 -5.00 -9.77
CA VAL A 135 8.15 -4.85 -9.49
C VAL A 135 7.89 -4.46 -8.04
N ALA A 136 8.76 -4.83 -7.10
CA ALA A 136 8.65 -4.45 -5.70
C ALA A 136 9.30 -3.09 -5.37
N GLY A 137 10.30 -2.67 -6.15
CA GLY A 137 11.14 -1.52 -5.82
C GLY A 137 12.07 -1.79 -4.63
N LEU A 138 12.38 -3.06 -4.37
CA LEU A 138 13.14 -3.52 -3.21
C LEU A 138 14.25 -4.47 -3.66
N THR A 139 15.33 -4.55 -2.91
CA THR A 139 16.39 -5.52 -3.16
C THR A 139 15.95 -6.92 -2.75
N LEU A 140 16.58 -7.96 -3.31
CA LEU A 140 16.27 -9.35 -2.95
C LEU A 140 16.45 -9.59 -1.44
N ALA A 141 17.47 -8.99 -0.82
CA ALA A 141 17.69 -9.07 0.62
C ALA A 141 16.52 -8.46 1.42
N GLN A 142 15.98 -7.32 0.99
CA GLN A 142 14.80 -6.72 1.62
C GLN A 142 13.55 -7.59 1.44
N LEU A 143 13.37 -8.19 0.27
CA LEU A 143 12.27 -9.11 0.01
C LEU A 143 12.33 -10.35 0.89
N ARG A 144 13.50 -10.96 1.05
CA ARG A 144 13.73 -12.08 1.99
C ARG A 144 13.42 -11.68 3.43
N LEU A 145 13.90 -10.51 3.86
CA LEU A 145 13.59 -9.97 5.19
C LEU A 145 12.06 -9.83 5.40
N LEU A 146 11.35 -9.25 4.43
CA LEU A 146 9.90 -9.09 4.49
C LEU A 146 9.16 -10.43 4.53
N TYR A 147 9.65 -11.41 3.78
CA TYR A 147 9.07 -12.75 3.69
C TYR A 147 9.06 -13.48 5.03
N HIS A 148 10.12 -13.31 5.82
CA HIS A 148 10.19 -13.83 7.17
C HIS A 148 9.54 -12.91 8.21
N SER A 149 9.32 -11.64 7.88
CA SER A 149 8.71 -10.69 8.80
C SER A 149 7.22 -10.96 8.98
N SER A 150 6.76 -10.84 10.24
CA SER A 150 5.34 -10.76 10.57
C SER A 150 4.87 -9.31 10.57
N LEU A 151 5.40 -8.47 9.67
CA LEU A 151 4.99 -7.08 9.55
C LEU A 151 3.53 -7.03 9.08
N ARG A 152 2.61 -6.95 10.04
CA ARG A 152 1.24 -6.54 9.77
C ARG A 152 1.30 -5.09 9.34
N LEU A 153 1.19 -4.84 8.03
CA LEU A 153 0.87 -3.49 7.55
C LEU A 153 -0.45 -3.08 8.22
N PRO A 154 -0.50 -1.96 8.96
CA PRO A 154 -1.72 -1.53 9.62
C PRO A 154 -2.83 -1.47 8.59
N SER A 155 -3.94 -2.15 8.90
CA SER A 155 -5.12 -2.18 8.05
C SER A 155 -5.53 -0.74 7.73
N THR A 156 -5.46 -0.37 6.45
CA THR A 156 -5.90 0.95 5.96
C THR A 156 -7.40 1.21 6.10
N THR A 157 -8.15 0.22 6.60
CA THR A 157 -9.45 0.39 7.23
C THR A 157 -9.24 0.72 8.71
N PRO A 158 -9.57 1.93 9.18
CA PRO A 158 -9.54 2.20 10.61
C PRO A 158 -10.65 1.39 11.28
N VAL A 159 -10.32 0.20 11.76
CA VAL A 159 -11.09 -0.42 12.84
C VAL A 159 -10.81 0.44 14.06
N LYS A 160 -11.89 0.98 14.64
CA LYS A 160 -11.85 1.91 15.78
C LYS A 160 -11.01 1.28 16.91
N GLY A 161 -9.78 1.77 17.11
CA GLY A 161 -8.78 1.23 18.05
C GLY A 161 -7.37 1.16 17.44
N GLU A 162 -7.20 0.47 16.32
CA GLU A 162 -5.88 0.11 15.78
C GLU A 162 -5.08 1.30 15.21
N LEU A 163 -5.78 2.29 14.61
CA LEU A 163 -5.13 3.50 14.09
C LEU A 163 -4.61 4.40 15.23
N ILE A 164 -5.29 4.42 16.37
CA ILE A 164 -4.85 5.21 17.52
C ILE A 164 -3.63 4.54 18.16
N ASP A 165 -3.62 3.22 18.30
CA ASP A 165 -2.49 2.48 18.87
C ASP A 165 -1.23 2.55 17.99
N ALA A 166 -1.37 2.44 16.66
CA ALA A 166 -0.25 2.57 15.73
C ALA A 166 0.33 4.00 15.66
N ILE A 167 -0.50 5.03 15.87
CA ILE A 167 -0.03 6.42 15.96
C ILE A 167 0.61 6.69 17.34
N LEU A 168 0.13 6.06 18.41
CA LEU A 168 0.67 6.18 19.77
C LEU A 168 1.96 5.38 20.01
N GLU A 169 2.32 4.44 19.14
CA GLU A 169 3.63 3.74 19.18
C GLU A 169 4.75 4.57 18.53
N GLY A 170 4.42 5.43 17.56
CA GLY A 170 5.39 6.27 16.85
C GLY A 170 5.63 7.66 17.45
N ASP A 171 4.97 8.02 18.55
CA ASP A 171 5.08 9.34 19.17
C ASP A 171 6.26 9.42 20.18
N PRO A 172 7.36 10.13 19.87
CA PRO A 172 8.49 10.31 20.78
C PRO A 172 8.15 11.10 22.06
N HIS A 173 6.96 11.71 22.16
CA HIS A 173 6.54 12.48 23.33
C HIS A 173 5.79 11.67 24.42
N LYS A 174 5.63 10.34 24.25
CA LYS A 174 4.91 9.48 25.20
C LYS A 174 5.47 9.48 26.64
N LYS A 175 6.70 9.94 26.85
CA LYS A 175 7.32 9.97 28.19
C LYS A 175 6.92 11.16 29.08
N VAL A 176 6.15 12.15 28.60
CA VAL A 176 5.94 13.39 29.38
C VAL A 176 4.52 13.53 29.98
N VAL A 177 3.55 12.67 29.65
CA VAL A 177 2.15 12.86 30.09
C VAL A 177 1.63 11.73 31.00
N LEU A 178 2.50 11.11 31.81
CA LEU A 178 2.09 10.17 32.88
C LEU A 178 2.74 10.52 34.22
N SER A 179 2.88 11.81 34.52
CA SER A 179 3.06 12.29 35.88
C SER A 179 2.35 13.62 36.05
N LEU A 180 1.08 13.55 36.45
CA LEU A 180 0.38 14.41 37.42
C LEU A 180 -1.07 13.94 37.54
#